data_AF-A0A8J6E5X5-F1
#
_entry.id   AF-A0A8J6E5X5-F1
#
_cell.length_a   1.000
_cell.length_b   1.000
_cell.length_c   1.000
_cell.angle_alpha   90.00
_cell.angle_beta   90.00
_cell.angle_gamma   90.00
#
_symmetry.space_group_name_H-M   'P 1'
#
loop_
_entity.id
_entity.type
_entity.pdbx_description
1 polymer ?
#
loop_
_entity_poly.entity_id
_entity_poly.type
_entity_poly.pdbx_seq_one_letter_code
_entity_poly.pdbx_strand_id
1 'polypeptide(L)'
;MKKANQGRDMKEVRLFHGTQKLHVDAICIQNFDWRICGTHGTVYGQGSYFARDASYSHNYCTPTPSGTRMMFVARVLVGDYVVGNTQMKRPPQRPGSNTRFYDSCVDDVFHPSIFVVFEKHQIYPEYLLEYEEEQKKSCIIC
;
A
#
# COMPACT_ATOMS: atom_id res chain seq x y z
N MET A 1 -12.32 15.33 -6.26
CA MET A 1 -12.91 14.22 -7.03
C MET A 1 -14.35 13.88 -6.59
N LYS A 2 -15.33 14.80 -6.74
CA LYS A 2 -16.73 14.54 -6.35
C LYS A 2 -17.62 14.01 -7.49
N LYS A 3 -17.16 14.06 -8.75
CA LYS A 3 -18.02 13.78 -9.92
C LYS A 3 -18.25 12.30 -10.21
N ALA A 4 -17.42 11.38 -9.71
CA ALA A 4 -17.56 9.93 -9.99
C ALA A 4 -18.45 9.18 -8.97
N ASN A 5 -18.61 9.71 -7.75
CA ASN A 5 -19.22 8.99 -6.64
C ASN A 5 -20.58 9.51 -6.15
N GLN A 6 -21.33 10.23 -7.01
CA GLN A 6 -22.68 10.71 -6.71
C GLN A 6 -22.78 11.46 -5.35
N GLY A 7 -21.72 12.15 -4.93
CA GLY A 7 -21.70 12.88 -3.66
C GLY A 7 -21.48 12.04 -2.39
N ARG A 8 -21.21 10.73 -2.49
CA ARG A 8 -20.75 9.94 -1.34
C ARG A 8 -19.27 10.20 -1.04
N ASP A 9 -18.96 10.39 0.24
CA ASP A 9 -17.58 10.42 0.70
C ASP A 9 -16.93 9.06 0.46
N MET A 10 -15.85 9.07 -0.32
CA MET A 10 -15.07 7.88 -0.64
C MET A 10 -14.28 7.50 0.61
N LYS A 11 -14.30 6.21 0.98
CA LYS A 11 -13.57 5.75 2.16
C LYS A 11 -12.08 5.97 1.94
N GLU A 12 -11.49 6.78 2.82
CA GLU A 12 -10.07 7.11 2.84
C GLU A 12 -9.44 6.52 4.10
N VAL A 13 -8.27 5.91 3.96
CA VAL A 13 -7.53 5.28 5.06
C VAL A 13 -6.06 5.64 4.94
N ARG A 14 -5.39 5.85 6.09
CA ARG A 14 -3.93 5.93 6.14
C ARG A 14 -3.34 4.54 6.27
N LEU A 15 -2.44 4.20 5.36
CA LEU A 15 -1.84 2.88 5.27
C LEU A 15 -0.33 2.98 5.07
N PHE A 16 0.38 1.93 5.44
CA PHE A 16 1.84 1.86 5.38
C PHE A 16 2.31 1.18 4.09
N HIS A 17 3.44 1.65 3.56
CA HIS A 17 4.12 1.05 2.43
C HIS A 17 5.63 1.02 2.67
N GLY A 18 6.18 -0.18 2.82
CA GLY A 18 7.62 -0.35 2.95
C GLY A 18 8.30 -0.22 1.60
N THR A 19 9.43 0.48 1.55
CA THR A 19 10.19 0.66 0.31
C THR A 19 11.68 0.72 0.57
N GLN A 20 12.46 0.80 -0.51
CA GLN A 20 13.90 1.00 -0.48
C GLN A 20 14.22 2.49 -0.65
N LYS A 21 15.31 2.95 -0.03
CA LYS A 21 15.75 4.35 -0.12
C LYS A 21 15.87 4.85 -1.57
N LEU A 22 16.28 3.98 -2.50
CA LEU A 22 16.44 4.32 -3.92
C LEU A 22 15.12 4.68 -4.63
N HIS A 23 13.95 4.25 -4.11
CA HIS A 23 12.65 4.53 -4.71
C HIS A 23 11.95 5.76 -4.10
N VAL A 24 12.48 6.31 -3.01
CA VAL A 24 11.83 7.37 -2.24
C VAL A 24 11.56 8.61 -3.11
N ASP A 25 12.60 9.13 -3.77
CA ASP A 25 12.47 10.34 -4.59
C ASP A 25 11.51 10.13 -5.77
N ALA A 26 11.58 8.95 -6.40
CA ALA A 26 10.68 8.57 -7.47
C ALA A 26 9.21 8.55 -7.00
N ILE A 27 8.93 7.99 -5.83
CA ILE A 27 7.59 7.96 -5.24
C ILE A 27 7.12 9.39 -4.89
N CYS A 28 7.98 10.22 -4.32
CA CYS A 28 7.63 11.60 -3.96
C CYS A 28 7.27 12.44 -5.20
N ILE A 29 7.97 12.25 -6.32
CA ILE A 29 7.78 13.05 -7.54
C ILE A 29 6.68 12.45 -8.44
N GLN A 30 6.65 11.14 -8.60
CA GLN A 30 5.84 10.45 -9.61
C GLN A 30 4.67 9.65 -9.02
N ASN A 31 4.57 9.57 -7.69
CA ASN A 31 3.67 8.72 -6.94
C ASN A 31 4.03 7.22 -7.06
N PHE A 32 3.29 6.35 -6.37
CA PHE A 32 3.51 4.90 -6.43
C PHE A 32 3.13 4.36 -7.81
N ASP A 33 4.06 3.67 -8.46
CA ASP A 33 3.83 2.94 -9.70
C ASP A 33 4.29 1.49 -9.54
N TRP A 34 3.34 0.58 -9.34
CA TRP A 34 3.60 -0.85 -9.15
C TRP A 34 4.28 -1.50 -10.35
N ARG A 35 4.23 -0.89 -11.54
CA ARG A 35 4.95 -1.37 -12.74
C ARG A 35 6.45 -1.13 -12.63
N ILE A 36 6.86 -0.18 -11.80
CA ILE A 36 8.25 0.20 -11.55
C ILE A 36 8.72 -0.38 -10.21
N CYS A 37 7.86 -0.37 -9.18
CA CYS A 37 8.21 -0.75 -7.81
C CYS A 37 8.33 -2.27 -7.54
N GLY A 38 8.31 -3.11 -8.58
CA GLY A 38 8.53 -4.55 -8.48
C GLY A 38 7.34 -5.33 -7.90
N THR A 39 6.74 -6.19 -8.72
CA THR A 39 5.64 -7.08 -8.32
C THR A 39 6.15 -8.35 -7.61
N HIS A 40 6.69 -8.22 -6.40
CA HIS A 40 7.05 -9.39 -5.60
C HIS A 40 5.81 -9.83 -4.78
N GLY A 41 5.22 -10.97 -5.12
CA GLY A 41 4.11 -11.55 -4.37
C GLY A 41 2.74 -10.88 -4.62
N THR A 42 2.26 -10.87 -5.87
CA THR A 42 0.96 -10.29 -6.24
C THR A 42 -0.22 -11.18 -5.86
N VAL A 43 -0.36 -11.62 -4.60
CA VAL A 43 -1.41 -12.59 -4.20
C VAL A 43 -2.83 -12.04 -4.45
N TYR A 44 -3.04 -10.74 -4.23
CA TYR A 44 -4.32 -10.06 -4.27
C TYR A 44 -4.47 -9.09 -5.48
N GLY A 45 -3.53 -9.13 -6.42
CA GLY A 45 -3.61 -8.38 -7.67
C GLY A 45 -2.29 -7.69 -8.05
N GLN A 46 -2.22 -7.27 -9.31
CA GLN A 46 -1.10 -6.51 -9.88
C GLN A 46 -1.32 -5.02 -9.65
N GLY A 47 -1.03 -4.57 -8.43
CA GLY A 47 -1.22 -3.19 -7.99
C GLY A 47 -0.22 -2.77 -6.92
N SER A 48 -0.35 -1.54 -6.44
CA SER A 48 0.44 -1.02 -5.32
C SER A 48 -0.15 -1.54 -4.00
N TYR A 49 0.70 -2.15 -3.17
CA TYR A 49 0.30 -2.78 -1.91
C TYR A 49 0.48 -1.83 -0.73
N PHE A 50 -0.52 -1.78 0.14
CA PHE A 50 -0.49 -1.00 1.37
C PHE A 50 -1.00 -1.85 2.54
N ALA A 51 -0.38 -1.72 3.69
CA ALA A 51 -0.75 -2.46 4.89
C ALA A 51 -1.39 -1.56 5.94
N ARG A 52 -2.32 -2.11 6.71
CA ARG A 52 -2.87 -1.45 7.90
C ARG A 52 -1.81 -1.29 8.99
N ASP A 53 -0.99 -2.32 9.16
CA ASP A 53 -0.02 -2.40 10.26
C ASP A 53 1.40 -2.18 9.74
N ALA A 54 2.14 -1.25 10.36
CA ALA A 54 3.52 -0.94 9.98
C ALA A 54 4.46 -2.15 10.08
N SER A 55 4.21 -3.07 11.02
CA SER A 55 4.98 -4.30 11.19
C SER A 55 4.93 -5.21 9.95
N TYR A 56 3.82 -5.19 9.20
CA TYR A 56 3.74 -5.93 7.94
C TYR A 56 4.60 -5.25 6.86
N SER A 57 4.47 -3.94 6.71
CA SER A 57 5.26 -3.13 5.77
C SER A 57 6.76 -3.14 6.08
N HIS A 58 7.15 -3.33 7.33
CA HIS A 58 8.55 -3.42 7.75
C HIS A 58 9.32 -4.53 6.99
N ASN A 59 8.67 -5.67 6.73
CA ASN A 59 9.28 -6.78 5.99
C ASN A 59 9.68 -6.41 4.55
N TYR A 60 9.16 -5.30 4.03
CA TYR A 60 9.45 -4.76 2.70
C TYR A 60 10.39 -3.55 2.75
N CYS A 61 10.84 -3.13 3.93
CA CYS A 61 11.79 -2.04 4.12
C CYS A 61 13.22 -2.60 4.12
N THR A 62 13.92 -2.58 2.99
CA THR A 62 15.33 -3.00 2.96
C THR A 62 16.20 -1.96 3.72
N PRO A 63 16.99 -2.39 4.72
CA PRO A 63 17.86 -1.48 5.45
C PRO A 63 19.00 -1.00 4.54
N THR A 64 19.37 0.27 4.71
CA THR A 64 20.57 0.85 4.13
C THR A 64 21.83 0.31 4.83
N PRO A 65 23.05 0.56 4.31
CA PRO A 65 24.28 0.16 4.99
C PRO A 65 24.44 0.72 6.42
N SER A 66 23.80 1.84 6.74
CA SER A 66 23.75 2.40 8.11
C SER A 66 22.71 1.73 9.01
N GLY A 67 21.91 0.79 8.51
CA GLY A 67 20.81 0.15 9.23
C GLY A 67 19.48 0.88 9.11
N THR A 68 19.46 2.07 8.51
CA THR A 68 18.28 2.92 8.36
C THR A 68 17.30 2.35 7.35
N ARG A 69 15.99 2.38 7.68
CA ARG A 69 14.87 1.86 6.89
C ARG A 69 13.87 2.97 6.58
N MET A 70 13.20 2.85 5.44
CA MET A 70 12.27 3.85 4.92
C MET A 70 10.87 3.26 4.70
N MET A 71 9.85 3.95 5.17
CA MET A 71 8.44 3.54 5.02
C MET A 71 7.56 4.75 4.76
N PHE A 72 6.62 4.65 3.82
CA PHE A 72 5.62 5.68 3.61
C PHE A 72 4.38 5.44 4.47
N VAL A 73 3.78 6.53 4.94
CA VAL A 73 2.36 6.58 5.32
C VAL A 73 1.64 7.30 4.20
N ALA A 74 0.74 6.59 3.52
CA ALA A 74 -0.02 7.12 2.40
C ALA A 74 -1.50 7.28 2.78
N ARG A 75 -2.12 8.37 2.31
CA ARG A 75 -3.58 8.50 2.27
C ARG A 75 -4.07 7.76 1.04
N VAL A 76 -4.89 6.75 1.25
CA VAL A 76 -5.36 5.85 0.20
C VAL A 76 -6.87 5.89 0.15
N LEU A 77 -7.41 6.22 -1.03
CA LEU A 77 -8.84 6.17 -1.30
C LEU A 77 -9.24 4.74 -1.64
N VAL A 78 -9.49 3.93 -0.61
CA VAL A 78 -9.80 2.50 -0.73
C VAL A 78 -11.21 2.24 -1.29
N GLY A 79 -12.14 3.18 -1.11
CA GLY A 79 -13.51 3.09 -1.61
C GLY A 79 -14.22 1.78 -1.23
N ASP A 80 -15.00 1.24 -2.17
CA ASP A 80 -15.57 -0.09 -2.05
C ASP A 80 -14.53 -1.13 -2.47
N TYR A 81 -14.30 -2.14 -1.63
CA TYR A 81 -13.27 -3.17 -1.86
C TYR A 81 -13.84 -4.59 -1.87
N VAL A 82 -13.05 -5.50 -2.44
CA VAL A 82 -13.37 -6.94 -2.59
C VAL A 82 -12.10 -7.78 -2.44
N VAL A 83 -12.22 -9.07 -2.13
CA VAL A 83 -11.07 -9.96 -2.09
C VAL A 83 -10.35 -9.97 -3.44
N GLY A 84 -9.04 -9.74 -3.40
CA GLY A 84 -8.19 -9.74 -4.59
C GLY A 84 -7.78 -11.14 -5.04
N ASN A 85 -7.28 -11.25 -6.27
CA ASN A 85 -6.58 -12.43 -6.75
C ASN A 85 -5.41 -12.06 -7.66
N THR A 86 -4.47 -12.99 -7.83
CA THR A 86 -3.20 -12.75 -8.55
C THR A 86 -3.33 -12.34 -10.02
N GLN A 87 -4.43 -12.73 -10.68
CA GLN A 87 -4.66 -12.42 -12.08
C GLN A 87 -5.29 -11.03 -12.29
N MET A 88 -5.77 -10.39 -11.23
CA MET A 88 -6.42 -9.08 -11.32
C MET A 88 -5.41 -8.00 -11.69
N LYS A 89 -5.68 -7.29 -12.79
CA LYS A 89 -4.97 -6.06 -13.20
C LYS A 89 -5.76 -4.79 -12.88
N ARG A 90 -6.98 -4.96 -12.40
CA ARG A 90 -7.89 -3.93 -11.88
C ARG A 90 -8.95 -4.62 -11.02
N PRO A 91 -9.67 -3.88 -10.15
CA PRO A 91 -10.74 -4.46 -9.35
C PRO A 91 -11.86 -5.00 -10.26
N PRO A 92 -12.58 -6.07 -9.84
CA PRO A 92 -13.66 -6.64 -10.63
C PRO A 92 -14.91 -5.74 -10.65
N GLN A 93 -15.83 -6.06 -11.55
CA GLN A 93 -17.12 -5.39 -11.63
C GLN A 93 -17.99 -5.73 -10.41
N ARG A 94 -18.81 -4.78 -9.95
CA ARG A 94 -19.71 -5.02 -8.83
C ARG A 94 -20.92 -5.87 -9.25
N PRO A 95 -21.35 -6.83 -8.41
CA PRO A 95 -22.60 -7.55 -8.65
C PRO A 95 -23.78 -6.58 -8.80
N GLY A 96 -24.63 -6.80 -9.80
CA GLY A 96 -25.82 -5.97 -10.03
C GLY A 96 -25.58 -4.59 -10.64
N SER A 97 -24.36 -4.27 -11.09
CA SER A 97 -24.07 -3.06 -11.86
C SER A 97 -23.31 -3.39 -13.12
N ASN A 98 -23.72 -2.83 -14.26
CA ASN A 98 -23.04 -3.01 -15.55
C ASN A 98 -21.90 -2.02 -15.80
N THR A 99 -21.74 -1.01 -14.94
CA THR A 99 -20.81 0.11 -15.17
C THR A 99 -19.90 0.42 -13.99
N ARG A 100 -20.20 -0.09 -12.78
CA ARG A 100 -19.40 0.18 -11.57
C ARG A 100 -18.48 -0.97 -11.22
N PHE A 101 -17.21 -0.64 -11.04
CA PHE A 101 -16.18 -1.53 -10.52
C PHE A 101 -15.98 -1.28 -9.02
N TYR A 102 -15.34 -2.22 -8.34
CA TYR A 102 -14.75 -1.91 -7.03
C TYR A 102 -13.59 -0.91 -7.20
N ASP A 103 -13.21 -0.26 -6.11
CA ASP A 103 -12.16 0.76 -6.09
C ASP A 103 -10.80 0.18 -5.68
N SER A 104 -10.77 -0.88 -4.87
CA SER A 104 -9.53 -1.56 -4.45
C SER A 104 -9.77 -3.05 -4.16
N CYS A 105 -8.69 -3.81 -4.01
CA CYS A 105 -8.74 -5.20 -3.57
C CYS A 105 -8.14 -5.36 -2.17
N VAL A 106 -8.60 -6.35 -1.42
CA VAL A 106 -8.12 -6.65 -0.05
C VAL A 106 -7.80 -8.13 0.13
N ASP A 107 -7.16 -8.46 1.24
CA ASP A 107 -6.93 -9.83 1.71
C ASP A 107 -8.19 -10.46 2.32
N ASP A 108 -8.90 -9.72 3.17
CA ASP A 108 -10.15 -10.13 3.82
C ASP A 108 -11.16 -8.97 3.85
N VAL A 109 -12.44 -9.23 3.56
CA VAL A 109 -13.46 -8.17 3.46
C VAL A 109 -13.94 -7.70 4.83
N PHE A 110 -13.91 -8.57 5.85
CA PHE A 110 -14.38 -8.26 7.20
C PHE A 110 -13.31 -7.56 8.03
N HIS A 111 -12.06 -8.00 7.91
CA HIS A 111 -10.92 -7.48 8.65
C HIS A 111 -9.71 -7.23 7.74
N PRO A 112 -9.81 -6.28 6.78
CA PRO A 112 -8.74 -6.03 5.82
C PRO A 112 -7.46 -5.57 6.52
N SER A 113 -6.35 -6.23 6.20
CA SER A 113 -5.01 -5.88 6.66
C SER A 113 -4.10 -5.42 5.51
N ILE A 114 -4.43 -5.83 4.28
CA ILE A 114 -3.71 -5.48 3.06
C ILE A 114 -4.70 -4.88 2.06
N PHE A 115 -4.31 -3.78 1.43
CA PHE A 115 -5.05 -3.13 0.36
C PHE A 115 -4.18 -3.07 -0.90
N VAL A 116 -4.75 -3.47 -2.03
CA VAL A 116 -4.14 -3.39 -3.35
C VAL A 116 -4.88 -2.34 -4.16
N VAL A 117 -4.13 -1.34 -4.60
CA VAL A 117 -4.65 -0.19 -5.35
C VAL A 117 -4.01 -0.15 -6.73
N PHE A 118 -4.86 -0.04 -7.75
CA PHE A 118 -4.45 -0.18 -9.14
C PHE A 118 -4.25 1.18 -9.84
N GLU A 119 -4.89 2.23 -9.33
CA GLU A 119 -4.84 3.57 -9.89
C GLU A 119 -4.04 4.52 -8.98
N LYS A 120 -2.97 5.10 -9.50
CA LYS A 120 -2.05 5.96 -8.72
C LYS A 120 -2.73 7.20 -8.16
N HIS A 121 -3.77 7.70 -8.84
CA HIS A 121 -4.52 8.88 -8.40
C HIS A 121 -5.36 8.63 -7.13
N GLN A 122 -5.52 7.37 -6.70
CA GLN A 122 -6.15 7.03 -5.41
C GLN A 122 -5.18 7.17 -4.22
N ILE A 123 -3.90 7.43 -4.48
CA ILE A 123 -2.85 7.39 -3.47
C ILE A 123 -2.20 8.76 -3.34
N TYR A 124 -1.95 9.19 -2.11
CA TYR A 124 -1.13 10.35 -1.80
C TYR A 124 -0.08 9.97 -0.75
N PRO A 125 1.22 9.92 -1.09
CA PRO A 125 2.29 9.71 -0.11
C PRO A 125 2.34 10.93 0.83
N GLU A 126 1.79 10.78 2.04
CA GLU A 126 1.61 11.91 2.97
C GLU A 126 2.85 12.13 3.83
N TYR A 127 3.44 11.04 4.34
CA TYR A 127 4.63 11.08 5.18
C TYR A 127 5.63 10.01 4.77
N LEU A 128 6.90 10.33 4.99
CA LEU A 128 8.02 9.39 4.91
C LEU A 128 8.59 9.21 6.32
N LEU A 129 8.60 7.96 6.78
CA LEU A 129 9.18 7.55 8.04
C LEU A 129 10.59 7.01 7.77
N GLU A 130 11.56 7.54 8.49
CA GLU A 130 12.94 7.05 8.54
C GLU A 130 13.19 6.52 9.97
N TYR A 131 13.58 5.25 10.09
CA TYR A 131 13.75 4.60 11.39
C TYR A 131 14.82 3.50 11.34
N GLU A 132 15.29 3.09 12.51
CA GLU A 132 16.29 2.04 12.69
C GLU A 132 15.77 1.02 13.72
N GLU A 133 16.19 -0.24 13.59
CA GLU A 133 15.96 -1.23 14.64
C GLU A 133 16.96 -1.00 15.77
N GLU A 134 16.47 -0.94 17.01
CA GLU A 134 17.37 -0.87 18.16
C GLU A 134 18.24 -2.12 18.21
N GLN A 135 19.57 -1.93 18.22
CA GLN A 135 20.50 -3.02 18.46
C GLN A 135 20.35 -3.47 19.93
N LYS A 136 19.80 -4.67 20.15
CA LYS A 136 19.90 -5.32 21.45
C LYS A 136 21.38 -5.55 21.74
N LYS A 137 21.97 -4.74 22.61
CA LYS A 137 23.29 -5.01 23.17
C LYS A 137 23.21 -6.38 23.84
N SER A 138 23.98 -7.35 23.35
CA SER A 138 24.18 -8.61 24.05
C SER A 138 24.82 -8.27 25.38
N CYS A 139 24.05 -8.43 26.46
CA CYS A 139 24.61 -8.35 27.80
C CYS A 139 25.48 -9.60 27.97
N ILE A 140 26.79 -9.45 27.78
CA ILE A 140 27.74 -10.48 28.20
C ILE A 140 27.79 -10.33 29.72
N ILE A 141 27.09 -11.21 30.42
CA ILE A 141 27.30 -11.38 31.86
C ILE A 141 28.60 -12.18 31.99
N CYS A 142 29.66 -11.51 32.40
CA CYS A 142 30.95 -12.09 32.76
C CYS A 142 30.85 -12.81 34.11
#